data_AF-A0A831LLB6-F1
#
_entry.id   AF-A0A831LLB6-F1
#
_cell.length_a   1.000
_cell.length_b   1.000
_cell.length_c   1.000
_cell.angle_alpha   90.00
_cell.angle_beta   90.00
_cell.angle_gamma   90.00
#
_symmetry.space_group_name_H-M   'P 1'
#
loop_
_entity.id
_entity.type
_entity.pdbx_description
1 polymer ?
#
loop_
_entity_poly.entity_id
_entity_poly.type
_entity_poly.pdbx_seq_one_letter_code
_entity_poly.pdbx_strand_id
1 'polypeptide(L)'
;GLRYSINYGKSVDPNTNAVTNNNFASNSYSVQGGISLFEGFIRNNHIAWSRFTYLAGLEQQRTLETDIAFEVMNAFHNSLYFKGLLEIVNEQKELSELNLQKVKKEVKVGIGAKTEVLEIEARLAEEELQVIRTRNYLRASLLELKKAMNFPVSEELHLQETDDIDVIESAVFENADSVYSLVLEHLPAVKAKHRQLEAVEKSLAVAKGALYPSLSLYGGYYTGFYETNTDNQGNTISFKNQFKNNASQSVGISLSIPVFNRWKNHSEIKINKLELEKEHVNLNNYKNQLYYEIESYCQELSAMSAEYIQAKKQTESNRLAFEVAEKKKEQGLFNIIDLYTSKNLLSNAQSELLRTKLQFLLKRKTIDFYLGKPVFGFNELR
;
A
#
# COMPACT_ATOMS: atom_id res chain seq x y z
N GLY A 1 18.43 -6.69 -43.21
CA GLY A 1 19.82 -6.93 -42.80
C GLY A 1 20.76 -6.54 -43.92
N LEU A 2 21.97 -6.10 -43.58
CA LEU A 2 23.06 -5.85 -44.51
C LEU A 2 24.27 -6.65 -44.02
N ARG A 3 24.91 -7.40 -44.91
CA ARG A 3 26.16 -8.12 -44.61
C ARG A 3 27.19 -7.83 -45.67
N TYR A 4 28.36 -7.36 -45.24
CA TYR A 4 29.54 -7.21 -46.07
C TYR A 4 30.58 -8.25 -45.65
N SER A 5 31.23 -8.88 -46.62
CA SER A 5 32.34 -9.79 -46.36
C SER A 5 33.38 -9.70 -47.46
N ILE A 6 34.64 -9.87 -47.08
CA ILE A 6 35.77 -10.00 -48.00
C ILE A 6 36.37 -11.39 -47.76
N ASN A 7 36.49 -12.17 -48.83
CA ASN A 7 37.16 -13.46 -48.79
C ASN A 7 38.58 -13.30 -49.31
N TYR A 8 39.53 -13.97 -48.67
CA TYR A 8 40.94 -13.96 -49.05
C TYR A 8 41.40 -15.38 -49.40
N GLY A 9 42.12 -15.54 -50.51
CA GLY A 9 42.63 -16.83 -50.99
C GLY A 9 41.55 -17.78 -51.50
N LYS A 10 41.73 -19.09 -51.25
CA LYS A 10 40.86 -20.15 -51.80
C LYS A 10 39.48 -20.11 -51.16
N SER A 11 38.46 -19.73 -51.95
CA SER A 11 37.07 -19.63 -51.51
C SER A 11 36.10 -20.06 -52.61
N VAL A 12 34.83 -20.28 -52.26
CA VAL A 12 33.78 -20.62 -53.24
C VAL A 12 33.19 -19.33 -53.77
N ASP A 13 33.22 -19.15 -55.08
CA ASP A 13 32.61 -18.00 -55.74
C ASP A 13 31.07 -18.09 -55.61
N PRO A 14 30.43 -17.10 -54.96
CA PRO A 14 28.99 -17.11 -54.72
C PRO A 14 28.14 -16.99 -55.99
N ASN A 15 28.72 -16.60 -57.13
CA ASN A 15 28.00 -16.50 -58.40
C ASN A 15 28.05 -17.82 -59.19
N THR A 16 29.22 -18.47 -59.24
CA THR A 16 29.47 -19.65 -60.09
C THR A 16 29.48 -20.97 -59.32
N ASN A 17 29.49 -20.94 -57.99
CA ASN A 17 29.72 -22.08 -57.10
C ASN A 17 31.04 -22.83 -57.37
N ALA A 18 31.96 -22.25 -58.14
CA ALA A 18 33.27 -22.80 -58.40
C ALA A 18 34.26 -22.40 -57.31
N VAL A 19 35.28 -23.23 -57.09
CA VAL A 19 36.38 -22.88 -56.18
C VAL A 19 37.33 -21.94 -56.90
N THR A 20 37.50 -20.73 -56.38
CA THR A 20 38.41 -19.71 -56.91
C THR A 20 39.49 -19.39 -55.87
N ASN A 21 40.67 -18.97 -56.33
CA ASN A 21 41.79 -18.57 -55.45
C ASN A 21 42.08 -17.07 -55.58
N ASN A 22 41.02 -16.27 -55.56
CA ASN A 22 41.07 -14.81 -55.71
C ASN A 22 40.44 -14.15 -54.48
N ASN A 23 40.92 -12.97 -54.13
CA ASN A 23 40.28 -12.14 -53.11
C ASN A 23 39.08 -11.43 -53.74
N PHE A 24 37.93 -11.45 -53.06
CA PHE A 24 36.75 -10.74 -53.53
C PHE A 24 35.87 -10.25 -52.39
N ALA A 25 35.23 -9.11 -52.61
CA ALA A 25 34.21 -8.56 -51.74
C ALA A 25 32.80 -8.99 -52.18
N SER A 26 31.93 -9.18 -51.19
CA SER A 26 30.51 -9.45 -51.40
C SER A 26 29.66 -8.66 -50.42
N ASN A 27 28.55 -8.12 -50.91
CA ASN A 27 27.51 -7.48 -50.12
C ASN A 27 26.20 -8.26 -50.28
N SER A 28 25.48 -8.50 -49.21
CA SER A 28 24.10 -8.98 -49.28
C SER A 28 23.16 -8.08 -48.49
N TYR A 29 21.98 -7.88 -49.07
CA TYR A 29 20.90 -7.05 -48.56
C TYR A 29 19.67 -7.95 -48.46
N SER A 30 19.02 -7.93 -47.30
CA SER A 30 17.78 -8.68 -47.09
C SER A 30 16.75 -7.84 -46.36
N VAL A 31 15.49 -8.01 -46.73
CA VAL A 31 14.34 -7.57 -45.95
C VAL A 31 13.48 -8.81 -45.75
N GLN A 32 13.20 -9.15 -44.51
CA GLN A 32 12.34 -10.28 -44.17
C GLN A 32 11.22 -9.77 -43.24
N GLY A 33 10.01 -10.23 -43.47
CA GLY A 33 8.85 -9.97 -42.65
C GLY A 33 8.12 -11.27 -42.36
N GLY A 34 7.53 -11.37 -41.16
CA GLY A 34 6.74 -12.53 -40.77
C GLY A 34 5.55 -12.10 -39.92
N ILE A 35 4.41 -12.74 -40.14
CA ILE A 35 3.22 -12.56 -39.32
C ILE A 35 2.65 -13.92 -38.93
N SER A 36 2.42 -14.12 -37.63
CA SER A 36 1.66 -15.26 -37.14
C SER A 36 0.18 -15.05 -37.43
N LEU A 37 -0.38 -15.90 -38.30
CA LEU A 37 -1.79 -15.90 -38.66
C LEU A 37 -2.62 -16.59 -37.57
N PHE A 38 -2.11 -17.70 -37.02
CA PHE A 38 -2.75 -18.46 -35.94
C PHE A 38 -1.70 -19.05 -35.01
N GLU A 39 -1.95 -19.01 -33.69
CA GLU A 39 -1.03 -19.52 -32.66
C GLU A 39 -1.79 -20.29 -31.58
N GLY A 40 -2.78 -21.11 -31.95
CA GLY A 40 -3.53 -21.88 -30.95
C GLY A 40 -4.28 -21.00 -29.93
N PHE A 41 -4.72 -19.82 -30.34
CA PHE A 41 -5.30 -18.78 -29.47
C PHE A 41 -4.38 -18.25 -28.36
N ILE A 42 -3.08 -18.59 -28.36
CA ILE A 42 -2.10 -18.10 -27.38
C ILE A 42 -2.11 -16.58 -27.32
N ARG A 43 -2.01 -15.90 -28.47
CA ARG A 43 -2.01 -14.43 -28.54
C ARG A 43 -3.22 -13.80 -27.87
N ASN A 44 -4.42 -14.32 -28.12
CA ASN A 44 -5.66 -13.78 -27.56
C ASN A 44 -5.72 -13.98 -26.04
N ASN A 45 -5.37 -15.17 -25.58
CA ASN A 45 -5.34 -15.48 -24.14
C ASN A 45 -4.22 -14.71 -23.43
N HIS A 46 -3.08 -14.50 -24.06
CA HIS A 46 -1.98 -13.70 -23.51
C HIS A 46 -2.38 -12.23 -23.37
N ILE A 47 -3.07 -11.66 -24.36
CA ILE A 47 -3.63 -10.29 -24.25
C ILE A 47 -4.63 -10.22 -23.09
N ALA A 48 -5.51 -11.21 -22.95
CA ALA A 48 -6.46 -11.26 -21.84
C ALA A 48 -5.75 -11.40 -20.48
N TRP A 49 -4.73 -12.25 -20.38
CA TRP A 49 -3.86 -12.37 -19.21
C TRP A 49 -3.23 -11.02 -18.85
N SER A 50 -2.57 -10.36 -19.81
CA SER A 50 -1.95 -9.05 -19.59
C SER A 50 -2.96 -7.98 -19.16
N ARG A 51 -4.18 -8.02 -19.72
CA ARG A 51 -5.27 -7.12 -19.33
C ARG A 51 -5.70 -7.35 -17.88
N PHE A 52 -5.91 -8.59 -17.46
CA PHE A 52 -6.31 -8.89 -16.08
C PHE A 52 -5.18 -8.61 -15.07
N THR A 53 -3.93 -8.87 -15.44
CA THR A 53 -2.77 -8.44 -14.63
C THR A 53 -2.69 -6.92 -14.49
N TYR A 54 -2.96 -6.17 -15.56
CA TYR A 54 -3.04 -4.71 -15.49
C TYR A 54 -4.17 -4.24 -14.57
N LEU A 55 -5.38 -4.81 -14.69
CA LEU A 55 -6.51 -4.50 -13.82
C LEU A 55 -6.22 -4.86 -12.35
N ALA A 56 -5.56 -5.98 -12.09
CA ALA A 56 -5.11 -6.35 -10.75
C ALA A 56 -4.13 -5.31 -10.18
N GLY A 57 -3.21 -4.80 -11.02
CA GLY A 57 -2.29 -3.73 -10.65
C GLY A 57 -2.99 -2.42 -10.29
N LEU A 58 -4.05 -2.03 -11.01
CA LEU A 58 -4.85 -0.84 -10.68
C LEU A 58 -5.57 -0.98 -9.32
N GLU A 59 -6.15 -2.14 -9.03
CA GLU A 59 -6.80 -2.37 -7.73
C GLU A 59 -5.76 -2.46 -6.60
N GLN A 60 -4.58 -3.03 -6.86
CA GLN A 60 -3.46 -3.03 -5.90
C GLN A 60 -2.97 -1.61 -5.59
N GLN A 61 -2.95 -0.71 -6.58
CA GLN A 61 -2.64 0.70 -6.35
C GLN A 61 -3.67 1.33 -5.39
N ARG A 62 -4.96 1.09 -5.60
CA ARG A 62 -6.02 1.58 -4.69
C ARG A 62 -5.92 1.00 -3.29
N THR A 63 -5.47 -0.25 -3.14
CA THR A 63 -5.15 -0.82 -1.83
C THR A 63 -4.03 -0.02 -1.16
N LEU A 64 -2.93 0.27 -1.88
CA LEU A 64 -1.84 1.06 -1.32
C LEU A 64 -2.26 2.49 -0.94
N GLU A 65 -3.08 3.14 -1.76
CA GLU A 65 -3.66 4.46 -1.44
C GLU A 65 -4.50 4.41 -0.16
N THR A 66 -5.26 3.32 0.03
CA THR A 66 -6.05 3.08 1.24
C THR A 66 -5.15 2.84 2.46
N ASP A 67 -4.11 2.00 2.33
CA ASP A 67 -3.19 1.68 3.42
C ASP A 67 -2.47 2.95 3.91
N ILE A 68 -2.01 3.81 3.00
CA ILE A 68 -1.41 5.11 3.32
C ILE A 68 -2.44 6.01 4.03
N ALA A 69 -3.69 6.03 3.58
CA ALA A 69 -4.73 6.82 4.22
C ALA A 69 -4.99 6.37 5.67
N PHE A 70 -5.00 5.06 5.93
CA PHE A 70 -5.08 4.50 7.29
C PHE A 70 -3.83 4.83 8.12
N GLU A 71 -2.64 4.76 7.54
CA GLU A 71 -1.39 5.14 8.22
C GLU A 71 -1.42 6.60 8.68
N VAL A 72 -1.79 7.53 7.79
CA VAL A 72 -1.96 8.96 8.10
C VAL A 72 -3.04 9.17 9.16
N MET A 73 -4.19 8.50 9.02
CA MET A 73 -5.28 8.59 9.99
C MET A 73 -4.82 8.16 11.39
N ASN A 74 -4.12 7.03 11.51
CA ASN A 74 -3.59 6.55 12.78
C ASN A 74 -2.55 7.52 13.38
N ALA A 75 -1.62 8.01 12.57
CA ALA A 75 -0.61 8.98 13.01
C ALA A 75 -1.24 10.30 13.48
N PHE A 76 -2.30 10.75 12.80
CA PHE A 76 -3.06 11.95 13.17
C PHE A 76 -3.77 11.79 14.51
N HIS A 77 -4.47 10.67 14.72
CA HIS A 77 -5.15 10.40 16.01
C HIS A 77 -4.15 10.28 17.16
N ASN A 78 -3.00 9.65 16.96
CA ASN A 78 -1.93 9.59 17.96
C ASN A 78 -1.38 10.99 18.30
N SER A 79 -1.25 11.86 17.29
CA SER A 79 -0.81 13.24 17.48
C SER A 79 -1.83 14.07 18.26
N LEU A 80 -3.13 13.91 17.96
CA LEU A 80 -4.21 14.51 18.74
C LEU A 80 -4.23 14.03 20.19
N TYR A 81 -4.03 12.73 20.42
CA TYR A 81 -3.98 12.16 21.76
C TYR A 81 -2.87 12.81 22.61
N PHE A 82 -1.64 12.87 22.09
CA PHE A 82 -0.53 13.47 22.83
C PHE A 82 -0.67 14.99 23.00
N LYS A 83 -1.36 15.68 22.08
CA LYS A 83 -1.69 17.10 22.23
C LYS A 83 -2.65 17.30 23.41
N GLY A 84 -3.78 16.60 23.43
CA GLY A 84 -4.74 16.69 24.54
C GLY A 84 -4.16 16.19 25.87
N LEU A 85 -3.29 15.17 25.86
CA LEU A 85 -2.60 14.74 27.07
C LEU A 85 -1.64 15.82 27.58
N LEU A 86 -0.98 16.57 26.69
CA LEU A 86 -0.12 17.69 27.07
C LEU A 86 -0.94 18.81 27.74
N GLU A 87 -2.15 19.09 27.24
CA GLU A 87 -3.07 20.05 27.85
C GLU A 87 -3.46 19.62 29.27
N ILE A 88 -3.85 18.36 29.47
CA ILE A 88 -4.20 17.81 30.79
C ILE A 88 -3.02 17.95 31.77
N VAL A 89 -1.81 17.53 31.39
CA VAL A 89 -0.66 17.59 32.32
C VAL A 89 -0.18 19.01 32.59
N ASN A 90 -0.40 19.95 31.67
CA ASN A 90 -0.12 21.37 31.90
C ASN A 90 -1.12 21.98 32.89
N GLU A 91 -2.42 21.68 32.75
CA GLU A 91 -3.45 22.11 33.69
C GLU A 91 -3.15 21.60 35.10
N GLN A 92 -2.73 20.34 35.22
CA GLN A 92 -2.27 19.78 36.49
C GLN A 92 -1.11 20.58 37.09
N LYS A 93 -0.07 20.87 36.30
CA LYS A 93 1.08 21.66 36.76
C LYS A 93 0.64 23.04 37.24
N GLU A 94 -0.19 23.74 36.46
CA GLU A 94 -0.70 25.08 36.80
C GLU A 94 -1.49 25.08 38.12
N LEU A 95 -2.38 24.10 38.32
CA LEU A 95 -3.09 23.93 39.58
C LEU A 95 -2.15 23.71 40.77
N SER A 96 -1.07 22.94 40.60
CA SER A 96 -0.05 22.75 41.65
C SER A 96 0.74 24.01 41.95
N GLU A 97 1.10 24.79 40.94
CA GLU A 97 1.77 26.08 41.10
C GLU A 97 0.90 27.06 41.89
N LEU A 98 -0.40 27.14 41.57
CA LEU A 98 -1.36 27.97 42.29
C LEU A 98 -1.50 27.53 43.76
N ASN A 99 -1.62 26.22 44.01
CA ASN A 99 -1.68 25.66 45.36
C ASN A 99 -0.39 25.92 46.15
N LEU A 100 0.78 25.78 45.53
CA LEU A 100 2.07 26.08 46.16
C LEU A 100 2.15 27.55 46.60
N GLN A 101 1.69 28.47 45.74
CA GLN A 101 1.65 29.90 46.06
C GLN A 101 0.71 30.19 47.25
N LYS A 102 -0.44 29.53 47.32
CA LYS A 102 -1.41 29.65 48.42
C LYS A 102 -0.80 29.17 49.74
N VAL A 103 -0.26 27.95 49.77
CA VAL A 103 0.34 27.37 50.99
C VAL A 103 1.58 28.15 51.44
N LYS A 104 2.42 28.64 50.51
CA LYS A 104 3.55 29.51 50.86
C LYS A 104 3.11 30.81 51.56
N LYS A 105 1.95 31.38 51.21
CA LYS A 105 1.38 32.54 51.91
C LYS A 105 0.87 32.16 53.29
N GLU A 106 0.19 31.03 53.43
CA GLU A 106 -0.31 30.50 54.71
C GLU A 106 0.82 30.25 55.71
N VAL A 107 1.93 29.66 55.27
CA VAL A 107 3.14 29.48 56.11
C VAL A 107 3.74 30.81 56.55
N LYS A 108 3.76 31.83 55.67
CA LYS A 108 4.29 33.17 56.01
C LYS A 108 3.47 33.88 57.08
N VAL A 109 2.16 33.67 57.11
CA VAL A 109 1.26 34.23 58.14
C VAL A 109 1.11 33.31 59.36
N GLY A 110 1.84 32.19 59.40
CA GLY A 110 1.94 31.30 60.55
C GLY A 110 0.81 30.27 60.71
N ILE A 111 -0.06 30.12 59.71
CA ILE A 111 -1.20 29.18 59.77
C ILE A 111 -0.97 27.87 58.98
N GLY A 112 0.08 27.81 58.16
CA GLY A 112 0.43 26.64 57.34
C GLY A 112 1.67 25.87 57.82
N ALA A 113 1.79 24.60 57.43
CA ALA A 113 2.93 23.74 57.75
C ALA A 113 4.05 23.82 56.69
N LYS A 114 5.32 23.92 57.11
CA LYS A 114 6.46 23.89 56.17
C LYS A 114 6.61 22.56 55.43
N THR A 115 6.19 21.46 56.03
CA THR A 115 6.19 20.13 55.41
C THR A 115 5.28 20.08 54.19
N GLU A 116 4.11 20.75 54.26
CA GLU A 116 3.15 20.86 53.16
C GLU A 116 3.75 21.56 51.93
N VAL A 117 4.59 22.58 52.15
CA VAL A 117 5.33 23.24 51.06
C VAL A 117 6.28 22.27 50.36
N LEU A 118 7.06 21.50 51.14
CA LEU A 118 8.02 20.54 50.58
C LEU A 118 7.32 19.40 49.83
N GLU A 119 6.16 18.95 50.32
CA GLU A 119 5.35 17.93 49.64
C GLU A 119 4.80 18.42 48.31
N ILE A 120 4.31 19.67 48.24
CA ILE A 120 3.84 20.27 46.99
C ILE A 120 5.00 20.48 46.02
N GLU A 121 6.16 20.94 46.49
CA GLU A 121 7.35 21.14 45.66
C GLU A 121 7.82 19.82 45.03
N ALA A 122 7.80 18.71 45.79
CA ALA A 122 8.14 17.39 45.26
C ALA A 122 7.15 16.93 44.17
N ARG A 123 5.85 17.15 44.36
CA ARG A 123 4.82 16.82 43.36
C ARG A 123 4.91 17.70 42.11
N LEU A 124 5.16 18.98 42.27
CA LEU A 124 5.34 19.89 41.15
C LEU A 124 6.54 19.48 40.28
N ALA A 125 7.64 19.03 40.90
CA ALA A 125 8.79 18.51 40.15
C ALA A 125 8.46 17.23 39.36
N GLU A 126 7.60 16.35 39.89
CA GLU A 126 7.09 15.17 39.18
C GLU A 126 6.21 15.56 37.98
N GLU A 127 5.29 16.52 38.17
CA GLU A 127 4.42 17.03 37.11
C GLU A 127 5.21 17.77 36.00
N GLU A 128 6.25 18.53 36.37
CA GLU A 128 7.19 19.15 35.43
C GLU A 128 7.91 18.11 34.56
N LEU A 129 8.37 17.02 35.17
CA LEU A 129 8.95 15.90 34.45
C LEU A 129 7.93 15.27 33.49
N GLN A 130 6.68 15.12 33.91
CA GLN A 130 5.62 14.57 33.08
C GLN A 130 5.30 15.49 31.89
N VAL A 131 5.25 16.81 32.08
CA VAL A 131 5.12 17.79 30.99
C VAL A 131 6.25 17.65 29.98
N ILE A 132 7.50 17.52 30.43
CA ILE A 132 8.66 17.33 29.54
C ILE A 132 8.53 16.03 28.73
N ARG A 133 8.12 14.93 29.37
CA ARG A 133 7.91 13.64 28.71
C ARG A 133 6.80 13.70 27.67
N THR A 134 5.62 14.21 28.03
CA THR A 134 4.48 14.32 27.12
C THR A 134 4.77 15.24 25.95
N ARG A 135 5.51 16.34 26.18
CA ARG A 135 5.99 17.21 25.09
C ARG A 135 6.91 16.47 24.12
N ASN A 136 7.79 15.61 24.62
CA ASN A 136 8.64 14.79 23.75
C ASN A 136 7.82 13.75 22.98
N TYR A 137 6.80 13.14 23.58
CA TYR A 137 5.88 12.23 22.88
C TYR A 137 5.09 12.94 21.79
N LEU A 138 4.58 14.16 22.05
CA LEU A 138 3.91 14.97 21.02
C LEU A 138 4.86 15.31 19.86
N ARG A 139 6.12 15.67 20.15
CA ARG A 139 7.11 15.91 19.08
C ARG A 139 7.37 14.66 18.24
N ALA A 140 7.45 13.49 18.87
CA ALA A 140 7.65 12.23 18.19
C ALA A 140 6.43 11.84 17.33
N SER A 141 5.21 12.00 17.84
CA SER A 141 4.00 11.70 17.07
C SER A 141 3.80 12.64 15.89
N LEU A 142 4.09 13.94 16.06
CA LEU A 142 4.08 14.91 14.96
C LEU A 142 5.12 14.57 13.89
N LEU A 143 6.30 14.09 14.27
CA LEU A 143 7.30 13.64 13.30
C LEU A 143 6.82 12.42 12.51
N GLU A 144 6.16 11.45 13.17
CA GLU A 144 5.60 10.29 12.49
C GLU A 144 4.45 10.68 11.55
N LEU A 145 3.60 11.62 11.96
CA LEU A 145 2.56 12.18 11.10
C LEU A 145 3.15 12.89 9.87
N LYS A 146 4.19 13.71 10.06
CA LYS A 146 4.91 14.34 8.94
C LYS A 146 5.47 13.30 7.99
N LYS A 147 6.07 12.23 8.50
CA LYS A 147 6.61 11.13 7.70
C LYS A 147 5.51 10.42 6.90
N ALA A 148 4.40 10.06 7.54
CA ALA A 148 3.26 9.41 6.88
C ALA A 148 2.65 10.28 5.77
N MET A 149 2.58 11.60 5.96
CA MET A 149 2.08 12.56 4.98
C MET A 149 3.12 12.98 3.93
N ASN A 150 4.37 12.55 4.08
CA ASN A 150 5.51 13.08 3.34
C ASN A 150 5.59 14.63 3.39
N PHE A 151 5.32 15.20 4.57
CA PHE A 151 5.32 16.63 4.83
C PHE A 151 6.75 17.16 5.08
N PRO A 152 7.11 18.38 4.60
CA PRO A 152 8.44 18.95 4.80
C PRO A 152 8.83 19.03 6.27
N VAL A 153 10.00 18.47 6.62
CA VAL A 153 10.47 18.38 8.01
C VAL A 153 10.64 19.77 8.64
N SER A 154 11.09 20.74 7.84
CA SER A 154 11.38 22.13 8.26
C SER A 154 10.14 22.98 8.54
N GLU A 155 8.96 22.59 8.06
CA GLU A 155 7.73 23.36 8.24
C GLU A 155 7.02 22.98 9.53
N GLU A 156 6.39 23.95 10.18
CA GLU A 156 5.62 23.69 11.40
C GLU A 156 4.23 23.15 11.03
N LEU A 157 3.83 22.05 11.67
CA LEU A 157 2.52 21.42 11.46
C LEU A 157 1.62 21.78 12.65
N HIS A 158 0.58 22.56 12.39
CA HIS A 158 -0.43 22.90 13.41
C HIS A 158 -1.63 21.96 13.30
N LEU A 159 -1.95 21.27 14.39
CA LEU A 159 -3.14 20.43 14.48
C LEU A 159 -4.34 21.30 14.82
N GLN A 160 -5.30 21.36 13.91
CA GLN A 160 -6.62 21.91 14.20
C GLN A 160 -7.35 20.94 15.15
N GLU A 161 -8.02 21.49 16.16
CA GLU A 161 -8.90 20.69 17.00
C GLU A 161 -10.06 20.20 16.15
N THR A 162 -10.33 18.90 16.21
CA THR A 162 -11.57 18.36 15.69
C THR A 162 -12.67 18.88 16.59
N ASP A 163 -13.61 19.66 16.03
CA ASP A 163 -14.88 19.94 16.68
C ASP A 163 -15.43 18.64 17.25
N ASP A 164 -16.07 18.69 18.42
CA ASP A 164 -16.70 17.55 19.06
C ASP A 164 -17.53 16.80 18.01
N ILE A 165 -16.94 15.74 17.44
CA ILE A 165 -17.66 14.82 16.60
C ILE A 165 -18.69 14.25 17.56
N ASP A 166 -19.96 14.63 17.35
CA ASP A 166 -21.09 14.08 18.08
C ASP A 166 -20.89 12.58 18.10
N VAL A 167 -20.46 12.08 19.26
CA VAL A 167 -20.29 10.65 19.46
C VAL A 167 -21.71 10.16 19.45
N ILE A 168 -22.15 9.66 18.30
CA ILE A 168 -23.45 9.01 18.16
C ILE A 168 -23.41 7.84 19.14
N GLU A 169 -23.98 8.05 20.34
CA GLU A 169 -24.10 7.04 21.40
C GLU A 169 -24.96 5.85 20.93
N SER A 170 -25.60 5.97 19.77
CA SER A 170 -26.30 4.88 19.11
C SER A 170 -25.31 3.85 18.56
N ALA A 171 -25.06 2.87 19.41
CA ALA A 171 -24.51 1.58 19.08
C ALA A 171 -25.45 0.78 18.14
N VAL A 172 -25.66 1.26 16.91
CA VAL A 172 -26.08 0.37 15.84
C VAL A 172 -24.88 -0.49 15.52
N PHE A 173 -24.78 -1.62 16.24
CA PHE A 173 -23.80 -2.64 15.96
C PHE A 173 -24.15 -3.27 14.63
N GLU A 174 -23.29 -3.05 13.65
CA GLU A 174 -23.45 -3.70 12.36
C GLU A 174 -23.07 -5.17 12.52
N ASN A 175 -23.97 -6.07 12.14
CA ASN A 175 -23.68 -7.49 12.12
C ASN A 175 -22.48 -7.72 11.19
N ALA A 176 -21.42 -8.38 11.68
CA ALA A 176 -20.21 -8.67 10.94
C ALA A 176 -20.50 -9.34 9.58
N ASP A 177 -21.52 -10.19 9.50
CA ASP A 177 -21.97 -10.81 8.24
C ASP A 177 -22.42 -9.77 7.21
N SER A 178 -23.17 -8.76 7.66
CA SER A 178 -23.66 -7.66 6.82
C SER A 178 -22.50 -6.81 6.32
N VAL A 179 -21.58 -6.44 7.23
CA VAL A 179 -20.38 -5.67 6.88
C VAL A 179 -19.52 -6.45 5.87
N TYR A 180 -19.25 -7.73 6.16
CA TYR A 180 -18.44 -8.60 5.30
C TYR A 180 -19.01 -8.73 3.88
N SER A 181 -20.33 -8.89 3.75
CA SER A 181 -20.96 -9.01 2.43
C SER A 181 -20.74 -7.76 1.56
N LEU A 182 -20.79 -6.57 2.16
CA LEU A 182 -20.57 -5.30 1.50
C LEU A 182 -19.10 -5.04 1.19
N VAL A 183 -18.20 -5.43 2.09
CA VAL A 183 -16.74 -5.33 1.92
C VAL A 183 -16.28 -6.16 0.72
N LEU A 184 -16.80 -7.38 0.56
CA LEU A 184 -16.41 -8.26 -0.55
C LEU A 184 -16.68 -7.63 -1.93
N GLU A 185 -17.68 -6.78 -2.05
CA GLU A 185 -18.04 -6.12 -3.30
C GLU A 185 -17.18 -4.88 -3.59
N HIS A 186 -16.73 -4.17 -2.55
CA HIS A 186 -16.12 -2.85 -2.71
C HIS A 186 -14.61 -2.85 -2.48
N LEU A 187 -14.07 -3.72 -1.62
CA LEU A 187 -12.68 -3.66 -1.18
C LEU A 187 -11.68 -3.89 -2.33
N PRO A 188 -10.80 -2.91 -2.64
CA PRO A 188 -9.85 -3.04 -3.74
C PRO A 188 -8.94 -4.26 -3.63
N ALA A 189 -8.55 -4.64 -2.42
CA ALA A 189 -7.68 -5.80 -2.20
C ALA A 189 -8.36 -7.12 -2.61
N VAL A 190 -9.66 -7.29 -2.36
CA VAL A 190 -10.44 -8.46 -2.84
C VAL A 190 -10.52 -8.44 -4.36
N LYS A 191 -10.81 -7.26 -4.95
CA LYS A 191 -10.86 -7.10 -6.42
C LYS A 191 -9.52 -7.44 -7.06
N ALA A 192 -8.40 -6.97 -6.51
CA ALA A 192 -7.06 -7.27 -7.00
C ALA A 192 -6.80 -8.79 -7.04
N LYS A 193 -7.12 -9.51 -5.95
CA LYS A 193 -7.01 -10.98 -5.90
C LYS A 193 -7.91 -11.67 -6.90
N HIS A 194 -9.14 -11.18 -7.11
CA HIS A 194 -10.04 -11.74 -8.10
C HIS A 194 -9.52 -11.53 -9.53
N ARG A 195 -9.00 -10.34 -9.87
CA ARG A 195 -8.38 -10.07 -11.17
C ARG A 195 -7.12 -10.91 -11.40
N GLN A 196 -6.33 -11.15 -10.35
CA GLN A 196 -5.18 -12.04 -10.42
C GLN A 196 -5.58 -13.48 -10.74
N LEU A 197 -6.67 -13.98 -10.14
CA LEU A 197 -7.23 -15.29 -10.45
C LEU A 197 -7.65 -15.40 -11.93
N GLU A 198 -8.38 -14.39 -12.44
CA GLU A 198 -8.77 -14.32 -13.86
C GLU A 198 -7.54 -14.31 -14.78
N ALA A 199 -6.46 -13.64 -14.38
CA ALA A 199 -5.20 -13.70 -15.12
C ALA A 199 -4.65 -15.13 -15.16
N VAL A 200 -4.53 -15.82 -14.02
CA VAL A 200 -4.02 -17.19 -13.97
C VAL A 200 -4.87 -18.17 -14.79
N GLU A 201 -6.19 -17.99 -14.84
CA GLU A 201 -7.06 -18.75 -15.75
C GLU A 201 -6.66 -18.57 -17.23
N LYS A 202 -6.32 -17.34 -17.64
CA LYS A 202 -5.83 -17.06 -19.00
C LYS A 202 -4.41 -17.59 -19.22
N SER A 203 -3.56 -17.63 -18.20
CA SER A 203 -2.25 -18.31 -18.27
C SER A 203 -2.42 -19.81 -18.56
N LEU A 204 -3.37 -20.48 -17.90
CA LEU A 204 -3.71 -21.87 -18.20
C LEU A 204 -4.22 -22.03 -19.65
N ALA A 205 -5.02 -21.08 -20.15
CA ALA A 205 -5.47 -21.09 -21.53
C ALA A 205 -4.32 -20.89 -22.54
N VAL A 206 -3.32 -20.06 -22.22
CA VAL A 206 -2.07 -19.93 -23.00
C VAL A 206 -1.31 -21.26 -23.02
N ALA A 207 -1.14 -21.93 -21.87
CA ALA A 207 -0.47 -23.23 -21.81
C ALA A 207 -1.19 -24.31 -22.64
N LYS A 208 -2.53 -24.33 -22.61
CA LYS A 208 -3.36 -25.20 -23.47
C LYS A 208 -3.18 -24.88 -24.95
N GLY A 209 -3.03 -23.60 -25.30
CA GLY A 209 -2.77 -23.12 -26.65
C GLY A 209 -1.56 -23.75 -27.31
N ALA A 210 -0.54 -24.11 -26.53
CA ALA A 210 0.70 -24.74 -27.02
C ALA A 210 0.50 -26.16 -27.60
N LEU A 211 -0.67 -26.79 -27.40
CA LEU A 211 -1.02 -28.06 -28.02
C LEU A 211 -1.61 -27.91 -29.42
N TYR A 212 -2.00 -26.70 -29.82
CA TYR A 212 -2.63 -26.45 -31.12
C TYR A 212 -1.58 -26.11 -32.19
N PRO A 213 -1.93 -26.30 -33.47
CA PRO A 213 -1.10 -25.85 -34.58
C PRO A 213 -0.84 -24.34 -34.56
N SER A 214 0.30 -23.93 -35.09
CA SER A 214 0.57 -22.54 -35.44
C SER A 214 0.74 -22.36 -36.94
N LEU A 215 0.20 -21.27 -37.47
CA LEU A 215 0.24 -20.89 -38.88
C LEU A 215 0.92 -19.52 -38.99
N SER A 216 1.97 -19.44 -39.79
CA SER A 216 2.72 -18.19 -40.01
C SER A 216 2.90 -17.92 -41.50
N LEU A 217 2.84 -16.65 -41.89
CA LEU A 217 3.16 -16.17 -43.22
C LEU A 217 4.51 -15.44 -43.13
N TYR A 218 5.46 -15.80 -43.98
CA TYR A 218 6.76 -15.15 -44.08
C TYR A 218 7.01 -14.71 -45.51
N GLY A 219 7.68 -13.56 -45.64
CA GLY A 219 8.07 -12.97 -46.91
C GLY A 219 9.49 -12.43 -46.81
N GLY A 220 10.24 -12.58 -47.90
CA GLY A 220 11.62 -12.16 -47.98
C GLY A 220 11.94 -11.52 -49.31
N TYR A 221 12.74 -10.47 -49.28
CA TYR A 221 13.46 -9.93 -50.41
C TYR A 221 14.94 -10.06 -50.10
N TYR A 222 15.70 -10.70 -50.98
CA TYR A 222 17.14 -10.83 -50.87
C TYR A 222 17.78 -10.31 -52.15
N THR A 223 18.88 -9.57 -52.05
CA THR A 223 19.73 -9.26 -53.20
C THR A 223 21.17 -9.14 -52.75
N GLY A 224 22.12 -9.25 -53.67
CA GLY A 224 23.53 -9.18 -53.35
C GLY A 224 24.35 -8.61 -54.48
N PHE A 225 25.50 -8.07 -54.12
CA PHE A 225 26.56 -7.70 -55.04
C PHE A 225 27.76 -8.60 -54.77
N TYR A 226 28.29 -9.20 -55.82
CA TYR A 226 29.47 -10.05 -55.76
C TYR A 226 30.50 -9.52 -56.76
N GLU A 227 31.71 -9.24 -56.29
CA GLU A 227 32.77 -8.70 -57.15
C GLU A 227 33.20 -9.69 -58.24
N THR A 228 33.01 -10.99 -58.00
CA THR A 228 33.26 -12.09 -58.93
C THR A 228 32.24 -12.20 -60.07
N ASN A 229 31.11 -11.49 -59.99
CA ASN A 229 30.08 -11.51 -61.04
C ASN A 229 30.47 -10.57 -62.20
N THR A 230 31.00 -11.15 -63.27
CA THR A 230 31.61 -10.43 -64.41
C THR A 230 30.81 -10.61 -65.70
N ASP A 231 30.92 -9.64 -66.60
CA ASP A 231 30.35 -9.71 -67.95
C ASP A 231 31.21 -10.54 -68.91
N ASN A 232 30.77 -10.69 -70.16
CA ASN A 232 31.49 -11.45 -71.20
C ASN A 232 32.87 -10.85 -71.56
N GLN A 233 33.20 -9.66 -71.03
CA GLN A 233 34.48 -8.96 -71.21
C GLN A 233 35.36 -9.03 -69.95
N GLY A 234 34.91 -9.73 -68.91
CA GLY A 234 35.64 -9.91 -67.64
C GLY A 234 35.53 -8.74 -66.67
N ASN A 235 34.66 -7.75 -66.92
CA ASN A 235 34.46 -6.61 -66.01
C ASN A 235 33.36 -6.92 -65.00
N THR A 236 33.56 -6.54 -63.73
CA THR A 236 32.53 -6.70 -62.69
C THR A 236 31.26 -5.94 -63.07
N ILE A 237 30.12 -6.64 -63.08
CA ILE A 237 28.82 -6.06 -63.41
C ILE A 237 28.50 -4.94 -62.39
N SER A 238 27.99 -3.81 -62.88
CA SER A 238 27.69 -2.65 -62.02
C SER A 238 26.75 -3.00 -60.86
N PHE A 239 26.95 -2.32 -59.72
CA PHE A 239 26.15 -2.52 -58.51
C PHE A 239 24.64 -2.49 -58.79
N LYS A 240 24.16 -1.51 -59.56
CA LYS A 240 22.74 -1.35 -59.89
C LYS A 240 22.17 -2.54 -60.67
N ASN A 241 22.95 -3.11 -61.60
CA ASN A 241 22.54 -4.25 -62.39
C ASN A 241 22.54 -5.54 -61.57
N GLN A 242 23.58 -5.77 -60.78
CA GLN A 242 23.62 -6.91 -59.86
C GLN A 242 22.50 -6.83 -58.81
N PHE A 243 22.26 -5.66 -58.23
CA PHE A 243 21.22 -5.44 -57.23
C PHE A 243 19.82 -5.78 -57.78
N LYS A 244 19.55 -5.50 -59.06
CA LYS A 244 18.31 -5.87 -59.72
C LYS A 244 18.27 -7.34 -60.12
N ASN A 245 19.35 -7.85 -60.71
CA ASN A 245 19.37 -9.18 -61.32
C ASN A 245 19.52 -10.31 -60.28
N ASN A 246 20.20 -10.03 -59.17
CA ASN A 246 20.37 -10.97 -58.05
C ASN A 246 19.21 -10.89 -57.04
N ALA A 247 18.16 -10.13 -57.36
CA ALA A 247 16.97 -10.00 -56.53
C ALA A 247 16.19 -11.33 -56.49
N SER A 248 16.02 -11.86 -55.29
CA SER A 248 15.21 -13.03 -54.99
C SER A 248 14.05 -12.62 -54.08
N GLN A 249 12.85 -13.06 -54.43
CA GLN A 249 11.63 -12.82 -53.67
C GLN A 249 11.06 -14.16 -53.22
N SER A 250 10.71 -14.26 -51.95
CA SER A 250 10.06 -15.44 -51.41
C SER A 250 8.84 -15.05 -50.59
N VAL A 251 7.77 -15.82 -50.74
CA VAL A 251 6.59 -15.79 -49.88
C VAL A 251 6.28 -17.24 -49.54
N GLY A 252 6.09 -17.53 -48.26
CA GLY A 252 5.81 -18.87 -47.79
C GLY A 252 4.90 -18.87 -46.58
N ILE A 253 4.17 -19.97 -46.43
CA ILE A 253 3.32 -20.26 -45.28
C ILE A 253 3.95 -21.43 -44.54
N SER A 254 4.01 -21.35 -43.21
CA SER A 254 4.49 -22.44 -42.35
C SER A 254 3.38 -22.87 -41.41
N LEU A 255 3.00 -24.14 -41.49
CA LEU A 255 2.12 -24.80 -40.53
C LEU A 255 2.96 -25.71 -39.64
N SER A 256 2.98 -25.44 -38.33
CA SER A 256 3.69 -26.24 -37.34
C SER A 256 2.68 -26.93 -36.42
N ILE A 257 2.65 -28.26 -36.45
CA ILE A 257 1.76 -29.07 -35.59
C ILE A 257 2.64 -29.81 -34.56
N PRO A 258 2.56 -29.46 -33.27
CA PRO A 258 3.32 -30.18 -32.24
C PRO A 258 2.72 -31.58 -32.03
N VAL A 259 3.42 -32.62 -32.49
CA VAL A 259 2.98 -34.01 -32.32
C VAL A 259 3.48 -34.60 -31.01
N PHE A 260 4.77 -34.46 -30.72
CA PHE A 260 5.38 -34.96 -29.49
C PHE A 260 6.56 -34.10 -29.08
N ASN A 261 6.53 -33.57 -27.87
CA ASN A 261 7.60 -32.74 -27.31
C ASN A 261 8.11 -33.27 -25.97
N ARG A 262 8.23 -34.59 -25.84
CA ARG A 262 8.67 -35.28 -24.60
C ARG A 262 7.77 -34.94 -23.41
N TRP A 263 6.46 -34.86 -23.63
CA TRP A 263 5.43 -34.51 -22.64
C TRP A 263 5.53 -33.10 -22.03
N LYS A 264 6.41 -32.23 -22.52
CA LYS A 264 6.62 -30.88 -21.96
C LYS A 264 5.32 -30.06 -21.88
N ASN A 265 4.52 -30.03 -22.95
CA ASN A 265 3.28 -29.24 -22.96
C ASN A 265 2.25 -29.77 -21.96
N HIS A 266 2.17 -31.09 -21.78
CA HIS A 266 1.26 -31.70 -20.81
C HIS A 266 1.68 -31.37 -19.37
N SER A 267 2.98 -31.41 -19.08
CA SER A 267 3.51 -31.00 -17.77
C SER A 267 3.25 -29.52 -17.50
N GLU A 268 3.44 -28.65 -18.49
CA GLU A 268 3.19 -27.21 -18.35
C GLU A 268 1.71 -26.91 -18.06
N ILE A 269 0.78 -27.61 -18.72
CA ILE A 269 -0.65 -27.49 -18.44
C ILE A 269 -0.97 -27.95 -17.01
N LYS A 270 -0.35 -29.04 -16.54
CA LYS A 270 -0.54 -29.51 -15.15
C LYS A 270 -0.03 -28.48 -14.14
N ILE A 271 1.14 -27.89 -14.38
CA ILE A 271 1.70 -26.83 -13.53
C ILE A 271 0.77 -25.62 -13.49
N ASN A 272 0.31 -25.12 -14.64
CA ASN A 272 -0.61 -23.98 -14.69
C ASN A 272 -1.97 -24.30 -14.06
N LYS A 273 -2.44 -25.55 -14.13
CA LYS A 273 -3.65 -25.98 -13.42
C LYS A 273 -3.44 -25.94 -11.91
N LEU A 274 -2.30 -26.43 -11.41
CA LEU A 274 -1.97 -26.35 -9.99
C LEU A 274 -1.85 -24.90 -9.52
N GLU A 275 -1.29 -24.01 -10.33
CA GLU A 275 -1.22 -22.58 -10.00
C GLU A 275 -2.63 -21.95 -9.92
N LEU A 276 -3.55 -22.33 -10.80
CA LEU A 276 -4.94 -21.89 -10.72
C LEU A 276 -5.63 -22.36 -9.42
N GLU A 277 -5.49 -23.64 -9.06
CA GLU A 277 -6.03 -24.18 -7.81
C GLU A 277 -5.43 -23.47 -6.59
N LYS A 278 -4.11 -23.20 -6.61
CA LYS A 278 -3.41 -22.46 -5.57
C LYS A 278 -3.96 -21.04 -5.43
N GLU A 279 -4.19 -20.33 -6.53
CA GLU A 279 -4.76 -18.98 -6.48
C GLU A 279 -6.23 -18.97 -6.00
N HIS A 280 -7.02 -19.99 -6.33
CA HIS A 280 -8.35 -20.16 -5.73
C HIS A 280 -8.27 -20.33 -4.21
N VAL A 281 -7.37 -21.17 -3.73
CA VAL A 281 -7.13 -21.38 -2.29
C VAL A 281 -6.64 -20.08 -1.64
N ASN A 282 -5.72 -19.34 -2.27
CA ASN A 282 -5.23 -18.06 -1.78
C ASN A 282 -6.35 -17.02 -1.66
N LEU A 283 -7.26 -16.94 -2.64
CA LEU A 283 -8.42 -16.07 -2.59
C LEU A 283 -9.37 -16.45 -1.43
N ASN A 284 -9.63 -17.75 -1.25
CA ASN A 284 -10.49 -18.21 -0.15
C ASN A 284 -9.85 -17.96 1.23
N ASN A 285 -8.55 -18.20 1.36
CA ASN A 285 -7.80 -17.89 2.59
C ASN A 285 -7.86 -16.40 2.90
N TYR A 286 -7.67 -15.54 1.89
CA TYR A 286 -7.78 -14.09 2.05
C TYR A 286 -9.18 -13.65 2.49
N LYS A 287 -10.23 -14.22 1.88
CA LYS A 287 -11.63 -13.98 2.28
C LYS A 287 -11.90 -14.39 3.73
N ASN A 288 -11.41 -15.57 4.14
CA ASN A 288 -11.56 -16.03 5.52
C ASN A 288 -10.80 -15.15 6.51
N GLN A 289 -9.58 -14.74 6.18
CA GLN A 289 -8.79 -13.79 7.00
C GLN A 289 -9.52 -12.47 7.15
N LEU A 290 -10.04 -11.93 6.04
CA LEU A 290 -10.82 -10.69 6.03
C LEU A 290 -12.10 -10.80 6.89
N TYR A 291 -12.78 -11.95 6.85
CA TYR A 291 -13.93 -12.22 7.71
C TYR A 291 -13.55 -12.13 9.20
N TYR A 292 -12.48 -12.82 9.61
CA TYR A 292 -11.99 -12.76 11.00
C TYR A 292 -11.54 -11.36 11.41
N GLU A 293 -10.96 -10.60 10.49
CA GLU A 293 -10.54 -9.22 10.73
C GLU A 293 -11.74 -8.31 10.97
N ILE A 294 -12.79 -8.42 10.15
CA ILE A 294 -14.04 -7.64 10.30
C ILE A 294 -14.76 -8.01 11.59
N GLU A 295 -14.84 -9.30 11.91
CA GLU A 295 -15.38 -9.77 13.19
C GLU A 295 -14.63 -9.13 14.37
N SER A 296 -13.28 -9.13 14.32
CA SER A 296 -12.44 -8.48 15.33
C SER A 296 -12.73 -6.97 15.42
N TYR A 297 -12.84 -6.27 14.29
CA TYR A 297 -13.14 -4.83 14.29
C TYR A 297 -14.53 -4.51 14.85
N CYS A 298 -15.55 -5.31 14.55
CA CYS A 298 -16.88 -5.14 15.12
C CYS A 298 -16.88 -5.37 16.64
N GLN A 299 -16.18 -6.40 17.12
CA GLN A 299 -16.03 -6.68 18.54
C GLN A 299 -15.26 -5.56 19.27
N GLU A 300 -14.14 -5.11 18.69
CA GLU A 300 -13.34 -4.00 19.21
C GLU A 300 -14.13 -2.69 19.25
N LEU A 301 -14.91 -2.37 18.22
CA LEU A 301 -15.77 -1.18 18.22
C LEU A 301 -16.78 -1.21 19.37
N SER A 302 -17.37 -2.39 19.63
CA SER A 302 -18.30 -2.57 20.75
C SER A 302 -17.61 -2.41 22.11
N ALA A 303 -16.44 -3.01 22.28
CA ALA A 303 -15.63 -2.85 23.48
C ALA A 303 -15.24 -1.38 23.71
N MET A 304 -14.72 -0.69 22.68
CA MET A 304 -14.31 0.71 22.78
C MET A 304 -15.49 1.66 23.08
N SER A 305 -16.68 1.37 22.56
CA SER A 305 -17.90 2.10 22.90
C SER A 305 -18.24 1.97 24.38
N ALA A 306 -18.21 0.74 24.91
CA ALA A 306 -18.47 0.50 26.32
C ALA A 306 -17.40 1.15 27.22
N GLU A 307 -16.11 1.04 26.86
CA GLU A 307 -14.99 1.68 27.57
C GLU A 307 -15.16 3.19 27.62
N TYR A 308 -15.48 3.84 26.48
CA TYR A 308 -15.73 5.27 26.42
C TYR A 308 -16.87 5.71 27.35
N ILE A 309 -18.00 4.99 27.36
CA ILE A 309 -19.14 5.29 28.23
C ILE A 309 -18.74 5.18 29.72
N GLN A 310 -17.96 4.16 30.09
CA GLN A 310 -17.50 4.01 31.48
C GLN A 310 -16.46 5.08 31.86
N ALA A 311 -15.50 5.38 30.98
CA ALA A 311 -14.51 6.42 31.19
C ALA A 311 -15.16 7.81 31.36
N LYS A 312 -16.24 8.09 30.60
CA LYS A 312 -17.04 9.32 30.74
C LYS A 312 -17.68 9.43 32.12
N LYS A 313 -18.33 8.36 32.59
CA LYS A 313 -18.93 8.29 33.94
C LYS A 313 -17.90 8.38 35.07
N GLN A 314 -16.75 7.72 34.89
CA GLN A 314 -15.67 7.75 35.88
C GLN A 314 -15.03 9.13 35.98
N THR A 315 -14.82 9.81 34.85
CA THR A 315 -14.31 11.19 34.81
C THR A 315 -15.24 12.14 35.54
N GLU A 316 -16.55 12.07 35.27
CA GLU A 316 -17.54 12.90 35.96
C GLU A 316 -17.58 12.63 37.46
N SER A 317 -17.49 11.37 37.87
CA SER A 317 -17.47 11.00 39.30
C SER A 317 -16.21 11.52 40.00
N ASN A 318 -15.03 11.38 39.39
CA ASN A 318 -13.77 11.90 39.92
C ASN A 318 -13.72 13.43 39.92
N ARG A 319 -14.41 14.09 38.96
CA ARG A 319 -14.55 15.54 38.90
C ARG A 319 -15.31 16.05 40.12
N LEU A 320 -16.48 15.47 40.40
CA LEU A 320 -17.26 15.79 41.60
C LEU A 320 -16.50 15.50 42.90
N ALA A 321 -15.78 14.37 42.97
CA ALA A 321 -14.96 14.03 44.12
C ALA A 321 -13.84 15.07 44.37
N PHE A 322 -13.19 15.53 43.31
CA PHE A 322 -12.17 16.57 43.37
C PHE A 322 -12.75 17.91 43.82
N GLU A 323 -13.89 18.34 43.29
CA GLU A 323 -14.57 19.57 43.74
C GLU A 323 -14.92 19.53 45.24
N VAL A 324 -15.36 18.38 45.75
CA VAL A 324 -15.65 18.20 47.17
C VAL A 324 -14.37 18.23 48.00
N ALA A 325 -13.30 17.57 47.53
CA ALA A 325 -11.98 17.58 48.18
C ALA A 325 -11.41 19.00 48.27
N GLU A 326 -11.53 19.78 47.20
CA GLU A 326 -11.10 21.18 47.14
C GLU A 326 -11.84 22.02 48.19
N LYS A 327 -13.18 21.99 48.20
CA LYS A 327 -14.00 22.72 49.19
C LYS A 327 -13.68 22.33 50.64
N LYS A 328 -13.45 21.03 50.90
CA LYS A 328 -13.07 20.57 52.26
C LYS A 328 -11.67 21.05 52.65
N LYS A 329 -10.71 21.10 51.72
CA LYS A 329 -9.37 21.64 51.98
C LYS A 329 -9.44 23.13 52.30
N GLU A 330 -10.26 23.90 51.58
CA GLU A 330 -10.47 25.33 51.87
C GLU A 330 -11.04 25.59 53.27
N GLN A 331 -11.82 24.65 53.80
CA GLN A 331 -12.37 24.71 55.16
C GLN A 331 -11.41 24.12 56.22
N GLY A 332 -10.23 23.66 55.83
CA GLY A 332 -9.25 23.03 56.74
C GLY A 332 -9.63 21.62 57.21
N LEU A 333 -10.63 20.99 56.57
CA LEU A 333 -11.17 19.66 56.93
C LEU A 333 -10.54 18.53 56.12
N PHE A 334 -9.54 18.82 55.28
CA PHE A 334 -8.93 17.87 54.35
C PHE A 334 -7.41 18.06 54.31
N ASN A 335 -6.66 16.96 54.22
CA ASN A 335 -5.22 17.02 54.08
C ASN A 335 -4.83 17.33 52.62
N ILE A 336 -3.65 17.94 52.41
CA ILE A 336 -3.09 18.19 51.08
C ILE A 336 -2.90 16.88 50.30
N ILE A 337 -2.49 15.82 50.99
CA ILE A 337 -2.23 14.50 50.38
C ILE A 337 -3.52 13.95 49.77
N ASP A 338 -4.65 14.10 50.47
CA ASP A 338 -5.94 13.63 49.99
C ASP A 338 -6.45 14.47 48.82
N LEU A 339 -6.22 15.80 48.83
CA LEU A 339 -6.54 16.68 47.71
C LEU A 339 -5.79 16.25 46.45
N TYR A 340 -4.47 16.07 46.55
CA TYR A 340 -3.65 15.62 45.42
C TYR A 340 -3.97 14.19 44.98
N THR A 341 -4.39 13.32 45.90
CA THR A 341 -4.86 11.98 45.54
C THR A 341 -6.12 12.08 44.67
N SER A 342 -7.10 12.90 45.05
CA SER A 342 -8.30 13.14 44.23
C SER A 342 -7.97 13.81 42.89
N LYS A 343 -7.03 14.75 42.89
CA LYS A 343 -6.55 15.46 41.69
C LYS A 343 -5.92 14.48 40.69
N ASN A 344 -5.04 13.61 41.16
CA ASN A 344 -4.41 12.58 40.34
C ASN A 344 -5.44 11.57 39.79
N LEU A 345 -6.45 11.18 40.58
CA LEU A 345 -7.55 10.33 40.11
C LEU A 345 -8.36 11.00 39.00
N LEU A 346 -8.64 12.30 39.10
CA LEU A 346 -9.30 13.06 38.03
C LEU A 346 -8.42 13.14 36.78
N SER A 347 -7.14 13.50 36.91
CA SER A 347 -6.20 13.59 35.77
C SER A 347 -6.07 12.27 35.02
N ASN A 348 -5.98 11.16 35.75
CA ASN A 348 -5.92 9.82 35.17
C ASN A 348 -7.22 9.48 34.43
N ALA A 349 -8.38 9.81 35.00
CA ALA A 349 -9.67 9.58 34.35
C ALA A 349 -9.85 10.43 33.09
N GLN A 350 -9.44 11.71 33.11
CA GLN A 350 -9.45 12.58 31.93
C GLN A 350 -8.55 12.04 30.82
N SER A 351 -7.34 11.57 31.15
CA SER A 351 -6.41 10.96 30.19
C SER A 351 -7.00 9.71 29.55
N GLU A 352 -7.68 8.88 30.35
CA GLU A 352 -8.34 7.66 29.90
C GLU A 352 -9.59 7.93 29.05
N LEU A 353 -10.39 8.95 29.40
CA LEU A 353 -11.50 9.42 28.59
C LEU A 353 -11.02 9.92 27.21
N LEU A 354 -9.93 10.69 27.18
CA LEU A 354 -9.33 11.15 25.93
C LEU A 354 -8.86 9.97 25.06
N ARG A 355 -8.16 8.99 25.67
CA ARG A 355 -7.69 7.78 24.99
C ARG A 355 -8.85 7.01 24.36
N THR A 356 -9.86 6.68 25.16
CA THR A 356 -11.02 5.87 24.74
C THR A 356 -11.88 6.62 23.72
N LYS A 357 -12.08 7.94 23.85
CA LYS A 357 -12.76 8.78 22.86
C LYS A 357 -12.10 8.68 21.49
N LEU A 358 -10.78 8.90 21.43
CA LEU A 358 -10.05 8.88 20.15
C LEU A 358 -9.98 7.47 19.54
N GLN A 359 -9.81 6.43 20.35
CA GLN A 359 -9.82 5.04 19.87
C GLN A 359 -11.19 4.63 19.34
N PHE A 360 -12.27 4.99 20.02
CA PHE A 360 -13.63 4.76 19.54
C PHE A 360 -13.88 5.44 18.20
N LEU A 361 -13.54 6.73 18.07
CA LEU A 361 -13.69 7.48 16.82
C LEU A 361 -12.90 6.86 15.67
N LEU A 362 -11.64 6.50 15.92
CA LEU A 362 -10.78 5.83 14.94
C LEU A 362 -11.41 4.51 14.46
N LYS A 363 -11.83 3.64 15.38
CA LYS A 363 -12.45 2.35 15.05
C LYS A 363 -13.77 2.51 14.32
N ARG A 364 -14.59 3.50 14.70
CA ARG A 364 -15.83 3.82 14.00
C ARG A 364 -15.56 4.22 12.55
N LYS A 365 -14.56 5.07 12.31
CA LYS A 365 -14.13 5.47 10.97
C LYS A 365 -13.59 4.29 10.15
N THR A 366 -12.85 3.37 10.78
CA THR A 366 -12.42 2.13 10.12
C THR A 366 -13.61 1.28 9.66
N ILE A 367 -14.62 1.08 10.49
CA ILE A 367 -15.85 0.37 10.10
C ILE A 367 -16.61 1.13 9.00
N ASP A 368 -16.76 2.45 9.12
CA ASP A 368 -17.40 3.27 8.09
C ASP A 368 -16.70 3.12 6.72
N PHE A 369 -15.38 2.98 6.69
CA PHE A 369 -14.62 2.71 5.46
C PHE A 369 -15.00 1.34 4.87
N TYR A 370 -15.03 0.29 5.69
CA TYR A 370 -15.45 -1.05 5.25
C TYR A 370 -16.89 -1.08 4.75
N LEU A 371 -17.74 -0.19 5.24
CA LEU A 371 -19.11 -0.01 4.77
C LEU A 371 -19.23 0.79 3.48
N GLY A 372 -18.11 1.17 2.86
CA GLY A 372 -18.11 1.95 1.62
C GLY A 372 -18.51 3.41 1.80
N LYS A 373 -18.56 3.92 3.04
CA LYS A 373 -18.79 5.35 3.27
C LYS A 373 -17.53 6.14 2.89
N PRO A 374 -17.66 7.37 2.37
CA PRO A 374 -16.51 8.19 2.01
C PRO A 374 -15.79 8.68 3.27
N VAL A 375 -14.80 7.90 3.74
CA VAL A 375 -13.98 8.25 4.92
C VAL A 375 -12.79 9.13 4.54
N PHE A 376 -12.15 8.86 3.41
CA PHE A 376 -10.88 9.48 3.04
C PHE A 376 -11.00 10.60 2.00
N GLY A 377 -12.20 11.13 1.73
CA GLY A 377 -12.38 12.20 0.76
C GLY A 377 -11.92 11.86 -0.66
N PHE A 378 -11.63 10.59 -0.94
CA PHE A 378 -11.57 10.07 -2.30
C PHE A 378 -12.96 10.29 -2.88
N ASN A 379 -13.13 11.41 -3.60
CA ASN A 379 -14.35 11.64 -4.37
C ASN A 379 -14.68 10.35 -5.09
N GLU A 380 -15.93 9.91 -4.91
CA GLU A 380 -16.54 8.74 -5.53
C GLU A 380 -15.81 8.38 -6.83
N LEU A 381 -15.08 7.26 -6.81
CA LEU A 381 -14.50 6.66 -8.01
C LEU A 381 -15.66 6.15 -8.89
N ARG A 382 -16.35 7.09 -9.54
CA ARG A 382 -17.32 6.87 -10.61
C ARG A 382 -16.67 6.24 -11.83
#